data_AF-A0A452EKW1-F1
#
_entry.id   AF-A0A452EKW1-F1
#
_cell.length_a   1.000
_cell.length_b   1.000
_cell.length_c   1.000
_cell.angle_alpha   90.00
_cell.angle_beta   90.00
_cell.angle_gamma   90.00
#
_symmetry.space_group_name_H-M   'P 1'
#
loop_
_entity.id
_entity.type
_entity.pdbx_description
1 polymer ?
#
loop_
_entity_poly.entity_id
_entity_poly.type
_entity_poly.pdbx_seq_one_letter_code
_entity_poly.pdbx_strand_id
1 'polypeptide(L)' 'MVEVTCLSDAELQNKLNTLGFPPGPILPSTRKVYEKKLMQLLVSTPRAPPKKNRPGKLSRARDNDGSEEMQDFHQ' A
#
# COMPACT_ATOMS: atom_id res chain seq x y z
N MET A 1 17.39 21.80 -6.15
CA MET A 1 16.95 21.20 -4.88
C MET A 1 15.43 21.00 -4.98
N VAL A 2 14.87 19.94 -4.41
CA VAL A 2 13.40 19.75 -4.46
C VAL A 2 12.77 20.76 -3.50
N GLU A 3 12.20 21.83 -4.05
CA GLU A 3 11.40 22.81 -3.31
C GLU A 3 10.13 22.11 -2.80
N VAL A 4 10.16 21.63 -1.55
CA VAL A 4 8.98 21.02 -0.92
C VAL A 4 7.92 22.06 -0.53
N THR A 5 8.35 23.32 -0.38
CA THR A 5 7.54 24.48 0.04
C THR A 5 6.63 25.01 -1.06
N CYS A 6 6.90 24.65 -2.32
CA CYS A 6 6.09 25.06 -3.47
C CYS A 6 5.07 23.99 -3.89
N LEU A 7 4.96 22.89 -3.16
CA LEU A 7 4.03 21.82 -3.49
C LEU A 7 2.63 22.15 -2.98
N SER A 8 1.63 21.94 -3.83
CA SER A 8 0.24 21.87 -3.39
C SER A 8 0.04 20.67 -2.46
N ASP A 9 -1.00 20.72 -1.65
CA ASP A 9 -1.41 19.62 -0.77
C ASP A 9 -1.54 18.27 -1.51
N ALA A 10 -2.16 18.26 -2.70
CA ALA A 10 -2.23 17.07 -3.54
C ALA A 10 -0.84 16.52 -3.96
N GLU A 11 0.07 17.40 -4.35
CA GLU A 11 1.44 17.03 -4.76
C GLU A 11 2.26 16.50 -3.59
N LEU A 12 2.16 17.16 -2.44
CA LEU A 12 2.75 16.71 -1.18
C LEU A 12 2.23 15.32 -0.80
N GLN A 13 0.92 15.09 -0.99
CA GLN A 13 0.27 13.81 -0.74
C GLN A 13 0.83 12.70 -1.63
N ASN A 14 0.89 12.95 -2.93
CA ASN A 14 1.36 12.00 -3.92
C ASN A 14 2.83 11.63 -3.70
N LYS A 15 3.69 12.60 -3.37
CA LYS A 15 5.10 12.35 -3.07
C LYS A 15 5.29 11.50 -1.81
N LEU A 16 4.59 11.82 -0.73
CA LEU A 16 4.64 10.99 0.49
C LEU A 16 4.15 9.57 0.20
N ASN A 17 3.06 9.43 -0.55
CA ASN A 17 2.51 8.12 -0.94
C ASN A 17 3.48 7.33 -1.84
N THR A 18 4.20 8.01 -2.75
CA THR A 18 5.24 7.40 -3.60
C THR A 18 6.42 6.89 -2.79
N LEU A 19 6.74 7.56 -1.68
CA LEU A 19 7.75 7.15 -0.72
C LEU A 19 7.23 6.08 0.27
N GLY A 20 5.97 5.63 0.13
CA GLY A 20 5.35 4.61 0.99
C GLY A 20 4.80 5.13 2.31
N PHE A 21 4.65 6.45 2.44
CA PHE A 21 4.02 7.06 3.59
C PHE A 21 2.64 7.58 3.15
N PRO A 22 1.53 6.86 3.39
CA PRO A 22 0.20 7.35 3.08
C PRO A 22 -0.19 8.44 4.09
N PRO A 23 -0.20 9.73 3.71
CA PRO A 23 -0.57 10.79 4.64
C PRO A 23 -2.10 10.85 4.82
N GLY A 24 -2.50 11.37 5.97
CA GLY A 24 -3.90 11.65 6.27
C GLY A 24 -4.37 12.97 5.64
N PRO A 25 -5.46 13.57 6.15
CA PRO A 25 -5.92 14.87 5.68
C PRO A 25 -4.83 15.93 5.86
N ILE A 26 -4.51 16.62 4.76
CA ILE A 26 -3.53 17.71 4.76
C ILE A 26 -4.24 18.97 5.28
N LEU A 27 -4.07 19.27 6.57
CA LEU A 27 -4.53 20.52 7.17
C LEU A 27 -3.39 21.54 7.19
N PRO A 28 -3.69 22.85 7.29
CA PRO A 28 -2.66 23.89 7.41
C PRO A 28 -1.67 23.61 8.56
N SER A 29 -2.17 23.14 9.70
CA SER A 29 -1.36 22.81 10.88
C SER A 29 -0.49 21.56 10.68
N THR A 30 -0.93 20.60 9.87
CA THR A 30 -0.19 19.35 9.61
C THR A 30 0.67 19.41 8.35
N ARG A 31 0.42 20.35 7.43
CA ARG A 31 1.21 20.57 6.19
C ARG A 31 2.71 20.68 6.49
N LYS A 32 3.08 21.48 7.49
CA LYS A 32 4.49 21.68 7.89
C LYS A 32 5.16 20.41 8.39
N VAL A 33 4.40 19.51 9.01
CA VAL A 33 4.90 18.20 9.46
C VAL A 33 5.16 17.30 8.25
N TYR A 34 4.23 17.28 7.29
CA TYR A 34 4.36 16.52 6.05
C TYR A 34 5.51 16.99 5.17
N GLU A 35 5.74 18.30 5.05
CA GLU A 35 6.89 18.87 4.34
C GLU A 35 8.22 18.44 5.00
N LYS A 36 8.32 18.54 6.33
CA LYS A 36 9.50 18.05 7.07
C LYS A 36 9.71 16.56 6.85
N LYS A 37 8.65 15.76 6.88
CA LYS A 37 8.73 14.32 6.60
C LYS A 37 9.19 14.04 5.18
N LEU A 38 8.70 14.79 4.20
CA LEU A 38 9.13 14.67 2.80
C LEU A 38 10.62 14.97 2.67
N MET A 39 11.12 16.05 3.30
CA MET A 39 12.55 16.36 3.29
C MET A 39 13.39 15.27 3.97
N GLN A 40 12.92 14.76 5.12
CA GLN A 40 13.60 13.65 5.81
C GLN A 40 13.66 12.39 4.94
N LEU A 41 12.57 12.03 4.27
CA LEU A 41 12.53 10.86 3.38
C LEU A 41 13.45 11.05 2.15
N LEU A 42 13.51 12.26 1.59
CA LEU A 42 14.40 12.59 0.47
C LEU A 42 15.88 12.59 0.88
N VAL A 43 16.20 13.07 2.08
CA VAL A 43 17.58 13.13 2.62
C VAL A 43 18.06 11.74 3.04
N SER A 44 17.21 10.96 3.69
CA SER A 44 17.61 9.66 4.27
C SER A 44 17.61 8.49 3.28
N THR A 45 17.02 8.63 2.09
CA THR A 45 16.82 7.48 1.19
C THR A 45 17.60 7.64 -0.13
N PRO A 46 18.69 6.88 -0.35
CA PRO A 46 19.10 6.55 -1.70
C PRO A 46 18.11 5.51 -2.26
N ARG A 47 17.09 6.00 -2.96
CA ARG A 47 16.30 5.31 -4.00
C ARG A 47 15.99 3.82 -3.74
N ALA A 48 14.88 3.56 -3.07
CA ALA A 48 14.08 2.36 -3.37
C ALA A 48 12.59 2.68 -3.14
N PRO A 49 11.74 2.63 -4.18
CA PRO A 49 10.30 2.76 -3.96
C PRO A 49 9.83 1.54 -3.18
N PRO A 50 8.98 1.69 -2.15
CA PRO A 50 8.29 0.56 -1.57
C PRO A 50 7.37 -0.01 -2.66
N LYS A 51 7.83 -1.12 -3.22
CA LYS A 51 7.08 -2.04 -4.06
C LYS A 51 5.71 -2.22 -3.39
N LYS A 52 4.67 -1.63 -4.00
CA LYS A 52 3.27 -1.80 -3.60
C LYS A 52 2.89 -3.25 -3.90
N ASN A 53 3.36 -4.16 -3.08
CA ASN A 53 3.04 -5.58 -3.17
C ASN A 53 2.02 -5.87 -2.09
N ARG A 54 0.73 -5.64 -2.38
CA ARG A 54 -0.37 -6.31 -1.69
C ARG A 54 -1.70 -6.04 -2.41
N PRO A 55 -2.69 -6.93 -2.29
CA PRO A 55 -2.68 -8.40 -2.40
C PRO A 55 -3.83 -8.85 -3.33
N GLY A 56 -3.58 -9.54 -4.44
CA GLY A 56 -4.63 -9.80 -5.41
C GLY A 56 -4.60 -11.18 -6.02
N LYS A 57 -5.46 -12.07 -5.51
CA LYS A 57 -5.97 -13.27 -6.19
C LYS A 57 -5.04 -14.50 -6.14
N LEU A 58 -4.91 -15.12 -4.96
CA LEU A 58 -4.81 -16.58 -4.94
C LEU A 58 -6.19 -17.09 -5.30
N SER A 59 -6.28 -17.56 -6.55
CA SER A 59 -7.45 -18.16 -7.14
C SER A 59 -8.03 -19.21 -6.22
N ARG A 60 -9.35 -19.13 -6.06
CA ARG A 60 -10.22 -20.12 -5.44
C ARG A 60 -9.95 -21.47 -6.11
N ALA A 61 -9.05 -22.29 -5.56
CA ALA A 61 -8.91 -23.67 -5.96
C ALA A 61 -10.18 -24.38 -5.49
N ARG A 62 -10.99 -24.80 -6.45
CA ARG A 62 -12.29 -25.40 -6.28
C ARG A 62 -12.22 -26.73 -7.01
N ASP A 63 -11.75 -27.76 -6.33
CA ASP A 63 -11.73 -29.14 -6.81
C ASP A 63 -11.86 -30.00 -5.52
N ASN A 64 -13.06 -30.24 -4.99
CA ASN A 64 -13.93 -31.39 -5.26
C ASN A 64 -13.15 -32.71 -5.42
N ASP A 65 -12.94 -33.41 -4.31
CA ASP A 65 -12.68 -34.86 -4.29
C ASP A 65 -12.99 -35.41 -2.89
N GLY A 66 -13.69 -36.54 -2.81
CA GLY A 66 -13.85 -37.33 -1.58
C GLY A 66 -15.26 -37.38 -0.96
N SER A 67 -16.19 -38.06 -1.61
CA SER A 67 -17.34 -38.68 -0.92
C SER A 67 -17.58 -40.06 -1.49
N GLU A 68 -16.76 -40.99 -1.04
CA GLU A 68 -16.95 -42.43 -1.16
C GLU A 68 -17.87 -42.87 -0.01
N GLU A 69 -19.17 -43.06 -0.29
CA GLU A 69 -20.07 -43.82 0.57
C GLU A 69 -20.67 -44.98 -0.25
N MET A 70 -20.06 -46.14 -0.06
CA MET A 70 -20.52 -47.43 -0.56
C MET A 70 -21.72 -47.87 0.28
N GLN A 71 -22.93 -47.72 -0.25
CA GLN A 71 -24.13 -48.30 0.36
C GLN A 71 -24.24 -49.76 -0.04
N ASP A 72 -23.68 -50.61 0.81
CA ASP A 72 -23.96 -52.04 0.87
C ASP A 72 -25.42 -52.24 1.30
N PHE A 73 -26.30 -52.54 0.34
CA PHE A 73 -27.63 -53.07 0.63
C PHE A 73 -27.68 -54.52 0.14
N HIS A 74 -27.51 -55.42 1.10
CA HIS A 74 -27.91 -56.81 1.06
C HIS A 74 -29.32 -56.99 0.46
N GLN A 75 -29.42 -57.83 -0.58
CA GLN A 75 -30.64 -58.59 -0.89
C GLN A 75 -30.24 -59.99 -1.36
#